data_AF-A0A926XF71-F1
#
_entry.id   AF-A0A926XF71-F1
#
_cell.length_a   1.000
_cell.length_b   1.000
_cell.length_c   1.000
_cell.angle_alpha   90.00
_cell.angle_beta   90.00
_cell.angle_gamma   90.00
#
_symmetry.space_group_name_H-M   'P 1'
#
loop_
_entity.id
_entity.type
_entity.pdbx_description
1 polymer ?
#
loop_
_entity_poly.entity_id
_entity_poly.type
_entity_poly.pdbx_seq_one_letter_code
_entity_poly.pdbx_strand_id
1 'polypeptide(L)'
;MELTHNLPKGPNTPRSLRLMKFIFQPIKYLDDYAKAYGDTFTIQGSKGTPIVYFSQPQALQRIFTADSSQLDAGRGNSGLEFLMGENSLLLLDGDLHQRQRQMLTPPFHGE
;
A
#
# COMPACT_ATOMS: atom_id res chain seq x y z
N MET A 1 -20.21 3.78 18.52
CA MET A 1 -20.02 3.35 17.12
C MET A 1 -19.08 2.17 17.15
N GLU A 2 -19.62 0.96 17.18
CA GLU A 2 -18.81 -0.25 17.25
C GLU A 2 -18.02 -0.41 15.95
N LEU A 3 -16.69 -0.44 16.05
CA LEU A 3 -15.80 -0.76 14.94
C LEU A 3 -15.96 -2.26 14.63
N THR A 4 -17.03 -2.64 13.94
CA THR A 4 -17.16 -3.98 13.40
C THR A 4 -16.02 -4.17 12.39
N HIS A 5 -15.10 -5.08 12.70
CA HIS A 5 -13.94 -5.46 11.89
C HIS A 5 -14.36 -6.20 10.61
N ASN A 6 -15.22 -5.58 9.80
CA ASN A 6 -15.78 -6.19 8.62
C ASN A 6 -14.97 -5.73 7.41
N LEU A 7 -13.85 -6.42 7.17
CA LEU A 7 -13.02 -6.18 6.00
C LEU A 7 -13.78 -6.61 4.72
N PRO A 8 -13.61 -5.88 3.61
CA PRO A 8 -14.14 -6.29 2.31
C PRO A 8 -13.76 -7.73 1.98
N LYS A 9 -14.68 -8.47 1.36
CA LYS A 9 -14.43 -9.87 0.98
C LYS A 9 -13.21 -9.97 0.07
N GLY A 10 -12.54 -11.11 0.19
CA GLY A 10 -11.23 -11.34 -0.40
C GLY A 10 -11.08 -12.73 -0.98
N PRO A 11 -10.14 -12.93 -1.91
CA PRO A 11 -9.83 -14.24 -2.42
C PRO A 11 -9.18 -15.14 -1.37
N ASN A 12 -9.69 -16.37 -1.27
CA ASN A 12 -9.08 -17.45 -0.46
C ASN A 12 -7.97 -18.20 -1.22
N THR A 13 -7.46 -17.66 -2.33
CA THR A 13 -6.38 -18.25 -3.11
C THR A 13 -5.10 -18.33 -2.25
N PRO A 14 -4.36 -19.46 -2.30
CA PRO A 14 -3.08 -19.59 -1.60
C PRO A 14 -2.11 -18.46 -1.92
N ARG A 15 -1.39 -17.98 -0.90
CA ARG A 15 -0.47 -16.83 -1.01
C ARG A 15 0.58 -17.01 -2.11
N SER A 16 1.14 -18.20 -2.28
CA SER A 16 2.15 -18.51 -3.29
C SER A 16 1.64 -18.34 -4.71
N LEU A 17 0.43 -18.87 -5.00
CA LEU A 17 -0.23 -18.70 -6.31
C LEU A 17 -0.55 -17.24 -6.58
N ARG A 18 -1.04 -16.53 -5.56
CA ARG A 18 -1.34 -15.09 -5.65
C ARG A 18 -0.06 -14.29 -5.94
N LEU A 19 1.03 -14.58 -5.23
CA LEU A 19 2.34 -13.94 -5.45
C LEU A 19 2.92 -14.25 -6.82
N MET A 20 2.85 -15.51 -7.27
CA MET A 20 3.28 -15.91 -8.61
C MET A 20 2.53 -15.11 -9.68
N LYS A 21 1.21 -15.03 -9.59
CA LYS A 21 0.40 -14.25 -10.53
C LYS A 21 0.72 -12.74 -10.48
N PHE A 22 0.96 -12.19 -9.28
CA PHE A 22 1.36 -10.80 -9.12
C PHE A 22 2.71 -10.50 -9.81
N ILE A 23 3.69 -11.38 -9.66
CA ILE A 23 5.04 -11.21 -10.25
C ILE A 23 4.99 -11.31 -11.78
N PHE A 24 4.35 -12.34 -12.31
CA PHE A 24 4.39 -12.64 -13.75
C PHE A 24 3.30 -11.92 -14.56
N GLN A 25 2.20 -11.51 -13.92
CA GLN A 25 1.03 -10.93 -14.59
C GLN A 25 0.34 -9.86 -13.70
N PRO A 26 1.04 -8.77 -13.30
CA PRO A 26 0.56 -7.82 -12.30
C PRO A 26 -0.75 -7.10 -12.67
N ILE A 27 -0.94 -6.76 -13.95
CA ILE A 27 -2.17 -6.10 -14.39
C ILE A 27 -3.35 -7.08 -14.36
N LYS A 28 -3.16 -8.28 -14.92
CA LYS A 28 -4.19 -9.33 -14.89
C LYS A 28 -4.53 -9.79 -13.47
N TYR A 29 -3.55 -9.76 -12.57
CA TYR A 29 -3.76 -9.99 -11.15
C TYR A 29 -4.81 -9.02 -10.58
N LEU A 30 -4.63 -7.71 -10.82
CA LEU A 30 -5.52 -6.68 -10.33
C LEU A 30 -6.89 -6.77 -11.02
N ASP A 31 -6.91 -6.91 -12.35
CA ASP A 31 -8.15 -7.00 -13.13
C ASP A 31 -9.01 -8.20 -12.72
N ASP A 32 -8.41 -9.38 -12.55
CA ASP A 32 -9.16 -10.58 -12.20
C ASP A 32 -9.77 -10.46 -10.79
N TYR A 33 -9.11 -9.74 -9.86
CA TYR A 33 -9.67 -9.48 -8.54
C TYR A 33 -10.70 -8.34 -8.55
N ALA A 34 -10.48 -7.27 -9.30
CA ALA A 34 -11.46 -6.21 -9.47
C ALA A 34 -12.76 -6.74 -10.11
N LYS A 35 -12.66 -7.63 -11.11
CA LYS A 35 -13.83 -8.30 -11.72
C LYS A 35 -14.59 -9.18 -10.74
N ALA A 36 -13.90 -9.86 -9.82
CA ALA A 36 -14.51 -10.81 -8.90
C ALA A 36 -15.04 -10.17 -7.60
N TYR A 37 -14.41 -9.11 -7.11
CA TYR A 37 -14.68 -8.52 -5.80
C TYR A 37 -15.07 -7.03 -5.86
N GLY A 38 -15.03 -6.40 -7.03
CA GLY A 38 -15.32 -4.99 -7.23
C GLY A 38 -14.14 -4.06 -6.89
N ASP A 39 -14.46 -2.79 -6.68
CA ASP A 39 -13.48 -1.71 -6.52
C ASP A 39 -12.74 -1.72 -5.17
N THR A 40 -13.10 -2.61 -4.25
CA THR A 40 -12.43 -2.74 -2.95
C THR A 40 -12.47 -4.19 -2.48
N PHE A 41 -11.29 -4.76 -2.22
CA PHE A 41 -11.16 -6.16 -1.78
C PHE A 41 -9.97 -6.32 -0.84
N THR A 42 -10.00 -7.37 -0.02
CA THR A 42 -8.95 -7.65 0.96
C THR A 42 -8.17 -8.88 0.57
N ILE A 43 -6.85 -8.87 0.69
CA ILE A 43 -6.01 -10.08 0.62
C ILE A 43 -5.31 -10.30 1.96
N GLN A 44 -4.93 -11.55 2.24
CA GLN A 44 -4.12 -11.87 3.41
C GLN A 44 -2.63 -11.73 3.10
N GLY A 45 -1.98 -10.72 3.68
CA GLY A 45 -0.56 -10.42 3.49
C GLY A 45 0.39 -11.37 4.22
N SER A 46 1.62 -10.90 4.44
CA SER A 46 2.59 -11.63 5.27
C SER A 46 2.12 -11.67 6.73
N LYS A 47 2.41 -12.78 7.44
CA LYS A 47 2.06 -12.96 8.86
C LYS A 47 0.57 -12.74 9.20
N GLY A 48 -0.33 -12.88 8.22
CA GLY A 48 -1.77 -12.72 8.43
C GLY A 48 -2.26 -11.27 8.51
N THR A 49 -1.41 -10.28 8.21
CA THR A 49 -1.85 -8.88 8.15
C THR A 49 -2.72 -8.67 6.91
N PRO A 50 -3.97 -8.19 7.05
CA PRO A 50 -4.82 -7.92 5.90
C PRO A 50 -4.30 -6.72 5.09
N ILE A 51 -4.37 -6.82 3.76
CA ILE A 51 -4.06 -5.74 2.83
C ILE A 51 -5.34 -5.44 2.04
N VAL A 52 -5.82 -4.20 2.11
CA VAL A 52 -7.04 -3.75 1.42
C VAL A 52 -6.63 -2.98 0.17
N TYR A 53 -7.14 -3.41 -0.99
CA TYR A 53 -7.01 -2.70 -2.25
C TYR A 53 -8.16 -1.72 -2.41
N PHE A 54 -7.87 -0.52 -2.89
CA PHE A 54 -8.85 0.50 -3.24
C PHE A 54 -8.66 0.91 -4.70
N SER A 55 -9.75 0.92 -5.46
CA SER A 55 -9.77 1.40 -6.85
C SER A 55 -10.81 2.51 -7.09
N GLN A 56 -11.73 2.71 -6.14
CA GLN A 56 -12.75 3.77 -6.25
C GLN A 56 -12.12 5.18 -6.12
N PRO A 57 -12.37 6.13 -7.04
CA PRO A 57 -11.76 7.46 -7.02
C PRO A 57 -11.95 8.21 -5.70
N GLN A 58 -13.11 8.06 -5.06
CA GLN A 58 -13.43 8.72 -3.79
C GLN A 58 -12.58 8.20 -2.62
N ALA A 59 -12.23 6.91 -2.59
CA ALA A 59 -11.33 6.37 -1.57
C ALA A 59 -9.90 6.85 -1.83
N LEU A 60 -9.46 6.81 -3.09
CA LEU A 60 -8.13 7.29 -3.46
C LEU A 60 -7.95 8.75 -3.05
N GLN A 61 -8.92 9.62 -3.36
CA GLN A 61 -8.89 11.01 -2.92
C GLN A 61 -8.71 11.10 -1.40
N ARG A 62 -9.53 10.39 -0.62
CA ARG A 62 -9.42 10.41 0.86
C ARG A 62 -8.07 9.92 1.36
N ILE A 63 -7.49 8.88 0.75
CA ILE A 63 -6.19 8.33 1.13
C ILE A 63 -5.08 9.33 0.81
N PHE A 64 -5.08 9.91 -0.39
CA PHE A 64 -4.02 10.81 -0.84
C PHE A 64 -4.12 12.23 -0.25
N THR A 65 -5.28 12.63 0.28
CA THR A 65 -5.47 13.91 0.98
C THR A 65 -5.57 13.75 2.50
N ALA A 66 -5.37 12.55 3.03
CA ALA A 66 -5.36 12.34 4.48
C ALA A 66 -4.21 13.13 5.10
N ASP A 67 -4.41 13.57 6.35
CA ASP A 67 -3.33 14.16 7.12
C ASP A 67 -2.21 13.14 7.31
N SER A 68 -0.95 13.58 7.16
CA SER A 68 0.22 12.68 7.21
C SER A 68 0.42 12.01 8.56
N SER A 69 -0.23 12.47 9.63
CA SER A 69 -0.23 11.80 10.94
C SER A 69 -1.16 10.58 11.01
N GLN A 70 -2.04 10.39 10.02
CA GLN A 70 -3.08 9.35 10.05
C GLN A 70 -2.66 8.06 9.34
N LEU A 71 -1.70 8.14 8.41
CA LEU A 71 -1.30 7.03 7.55
C LEU A 71 0.23 6.93 7.47
N ASP A 72 0.77 5.79 7.89
CA ASP A 72 2.19 5.47 7.82
C ASP A 72 2.49 4.66 6.55
N ALA A 73 3.17 5.28 5.59
CA ALA A 73 3.57 4.62 4.35
C ALA A 73 4.87 3.79 4.54
N GLY A 74 5.82 4.31 5.32
CA GLY A 74 7.11 3.68 5.60
C GLY A 74 6.95 2.35 6.32
N ARG A 75 6.11 2.30 7.35
CA ARG A 75 5.74 1.06 8.06
C ARG A 75 5.16 0.00 7.11
N GLY A 76 4.31 0.43 6.16
CA GLY A 76 3.74 -0.43 5.13
C GLY A 76 4.79 -1.00 4.17
N ASN A 77 5.90 -0.28 3.98
CA ASN A 77 6.98 -0.63 3.07
C ASN A 77 8.11 -1.45 3.72
N SER A 78 7.99 -1.87 4.99
CA SER A 78 9.02 -2.65 5.72
C SER A 78 9.60 -3.85 4.96
N GLY A 79 8.85 -4.45 4.02
CA GLY A 79 9.37 -5.51 3.14
C GLY A 79 10.51 -5.07 2.19
N LEU A 80 10.71 -3.76 1.98
CA LEU A 80 11.76 -3.18 1.13
C LEU A 80 13.05 -2.87 1.91
N GLU A 81 13.06 -3.03 3.23
CA GLU A 81 14.20 -2.72 4.10
C GLU A 81 15.49 -3.42 3.65
N PHE A 82 15.41 -4.70 3.28
CA PHE A 82 16.57 -5.48 2.85
C PHE A 82 17.23 -4.94 1.56
N LEU A 83 16.49 -4.20 0.73
CA LEU A 83 16.99 -3.61 -0.52
C LEU A 83 17.44 -2.16 -0.34
N MET A 84 16.70 -1.40 0.47
CA MET A 84 16.80 0.06 0.51
C MET A 84 17.54 0.60 1.74
N GLY A 85 17.67 -0.23 2.79
CA GLY A 85 18.19 0.18 4.10
C GLY A 85 17.16 0.95 4.92
N GLU A 86 17.26 0.83 6.26
CA GLU A 86 16.30 1.38 7.24
C GLU A 86 16.07 2.90 7.14
N ASN A 87 17.05 3.65 6.62
CA ASN A 87 17.00 5.11 6.47
C ASN A 87 16.56 5.56 5.06
N SER A 88 16.02 4.66 4.24
CA SER A 88 15.48 5.03 2.92
C SER A 88 14.27 5.94 3.06
N LEU A 89 14.14 6.93 2.17
CA LEU A 89 12.97 7.80 2.12
C LEU A 89 11.66 6.99 2.00
N LEU A 90 11.67 5.82 1.36
CA LEU A 90 10.48 4.98 1.21
C LEU A 90 10.05 4.24 2.48
N LEU A 91 10.91 4.21 3.52
CA LEU A 91 10.68 3.49 4.77
C LEU A 91 10.47 4.42 5.97
N LEU A 92 10.79 5.70 5.84
CA LEU A 92 10.58 6.69 6.88
C LEU A 92 9.12 7.17 6.89
N ASP A 93 8.65 7.56 8.08
CA ASP A 93 7.36 8.20 8.30
C ASP A 93 7.53 9.52 9.08
N GLY A 94 6.47 10.34 9.12
CA GLY A 94 6.40 11.57 9.91
C GLY A 94 7.53 12.57 9.65
N ASP A 95 8.07 13.15 10.74
CA ASP A 95 9.08 14.21 10.68
C ASP A 95 10.39 13.76 10.02
N LEU A 96 10.79 12.50 10.19
CA LEU A 96 11.99 11.96 9.56
C LEU A 96 11.83 11.89 8.05
N HIS A 97 10.69 11.39 7.58
CA HIS A 97 10.35 11.39 6.16
C HIS A 97 10.32 12.82 5.60
N GLN A 98 9.65 13.75 6.28
CA GLN A 98 9.54 15.14 5.84
C GLN A 98 10.92 15.80 5.71
N ARG A 99 11.77 15.64 6.72
CA ARG A 99 13.14 16.19 6.71
C ARG A 99 13.97 15.62 5.56
N GLN A 100 13.93 14.30 5.36
CA GLN A 100 14.69 13.67 4.27
C GLN A 100 14.19 14.07 2.89
N ARG A 101 12.87 14.16 2.71
CA ARG A 101 12.27 14.67 1.47
C ARG A 101 12.73 16.10 1.18
N GLN A 102 12.72 16.99 2.17
CA GLN A 102 13.16 18.38 1.98
C GLN A 102 14.61 18.49 1.52
N MET A 103 15.51 17.61 1.99
CA MET A 103 16.91 17.59 1.54
C MET A 103 17.07 17.08 0.11
N LEU A 104 16.20 16.16 -0.33
CA LEU A 104 16.31 15.52 -1.64
C LEU A 104 15.52 16.22 -2.75
N THR A 105 14.50 17.00 -2.43
CA THR A 105 13.63 17.64 -3.43
C THR A 105 14.27 18.83 -4.20
N PRO A 106 15.26 19.61 -3.70
CA PRO A 106 15.75 20.81 -4.40
C PRO A 106 16.15 20.59 -5.87
N PRO A 107 16.90 19.54 -6.24
CA PRO A 107 17.24 19.28 -7.65
C PRO A 107 16.05 18.96 -8.56
N PHE A 108 14.87 18.66 -7.99
CA PHE A 108 13.65 18.31 -8.73
C PHE A 108 12.71 19.50 -8.94
N HIS A 109 13.04 20.71 -8.47
CA HIS A 109 12.19 21.88 -8.64
C HIS A 109 12.32 22.56 -10.02
N GLY A 110 13.22 22.06 -10.88
CA GLY A 110 13.62 22.78 -12.09
C GLY A 110 14.36 24.09 -11.73
N GLU A 111 15.04 24.69 -12.70
CA GLU A 111 15.28 26.14 -12.65
C GLU A 111 14.04 26.88 -13.12
#